data_AF-A0A0N4UPG7-F1
#
_entry.id   AF-A0A0N4UPG7-F1
#
_cell.length_a   1.000
_cell.length_b   1.000
_cell.length_c   1.000
_cell.angle_alpha   90.00
_cell.angle_beta   90.00
_cell.angle_gamma   90.00
#
_symmetry.space_group_name_H-M   'P 1'
#
loop_
_entity.id
_entity.type
_entity.pdbx_description
1 polymer ?
#
loop_
_entity_poly.entity_id
_entity_poly.type
_entity_poly.pdbx_seq_one_letter_code
_entity_poly.pdbx_strand_id
1 'polypeptide(L)'
;MHFWFEHGEDFIVTPFAQILASLRNVRANLIAIANLSPNESHHRPVAKRPPLHNISLPDDVTQCAEDTLSELDWCLDQLETIQTHRSVSEMASNKFRKMLNKELSHFAESSKSGTQISQFIIHTYMDKDDDELQPELSSSEPLASTSTPVEETTHMSLLGKAKTAAMSRISGVRKLRSPRGGHIPEYGIEGHKELAVHMQMLDEWGLNIFKVHDLSKGHALTSVTYTILKNRNLLKTFEIPAGALTTYLLHLEHHYRDNPYHNQIHAADNVFSELEILAALFAGAIHDVDHPGFTNQFLINSNSELAIMYNDESVLEQHHLAVAFKLLQDSNCDFLIALTKKQRQLFRRLTIDLWRLP
;
A
#
# COMPACT_ATOMS: atom_id res chain seq x y z
N MET A 1 0.73 29.18 11.04
CA MET A 1 1.10 28.64 12.37
C MET A 1 1.11 27.13 12.26
N HIS A 2 2.28 26.49 12.21
CA HIS A 2 2.39 25.04 12.18
C HIS A 2 2.27 24.51 13.62
N PHE A 3 1.19 23.78 13.91
CA PHE A 3 0.97 23.11 15.18
C PHE A 3 1.87 21.87 15.27
N TRP A 4 3.04 22.02 15.88
CA TRP A 4 3.78 20.90 16.42
C TRP A 4 3.16 20.58 17.79
N PHE A 5 2.43 19.46 17.87
CA PHE A 5 2.14 18.87 19.17
C PHE A 5 3.36 18.03 19.57
N GLU A 6 4.10 18.49 20.58
CA GLU A 6 5.15 17.71 21.25
C GLU A 6 4.52 16.46 21.88
N HIS A 7 4.55 15.35 21.15
CA HIS A 7 4.29 14.04 21.73
C HIS A 7 5.58 13.56 22.39
N GLY A 8 5.56 13.39 23.70
CA GLY A 8 6.65 12.76 24.45
C GLY A 8 6.95 11.37 23.90
N GLU A 9 8.16 11.23 23.37
CA GLU A 9 9.03 10.06 23.11
C GLU A 9 8.50 8.65 22.78
N ASP A 10 7.19 8.42 22.65
CA ASP A 10 6.71 7.16 22.12
C ASP A 10 6.84 7.18 20.59
N PHE A 11 7.82 6.46 20.06
CA PHE A 11 7.90 6.09 18.66
C PHE A 11 6.62 5.32 18.28
N ILE A 12 5.59 6.04 17.87
CA ILE A 12 4.32 5.47 17.44
C ILE A 12 4.51 4.97 15.99
N VAL A 13 4.72 3.66 15.84
CA VAL A 13 5.10 3.04 14.55
C VAL A 13 3.89 2.61 13.71
N THR A 14 2.64 2.68 14.22
CA THR A 14 1.45 2.30 13.45
C THR A 14 0.42 3.45 13.38
N PRO A 15 -0.29 3.62 12.24
CA PRO A 15 -1.40 4.57 12.14
C PRO A 15 -2.46 4.37 13.24
N PHE A 16 -2.69 3.11 13.63
CA PHE A 16 -3.61 2.77 14.73
C PHE A 16 -3.11 3.30 16.09
N ALA A 17 -1.82 3.14 16.40
CA ALA A 17 -1.26 3.68 17.63
C ALA A 17 -1.29 5.23 17.63
N GLN A 18 -1.20 5.87 16.45
CA GLN A 18 -1.36 7.33 16.34
C GLN A 18 -2.81 7.78 16.57
N ILE A 19 -3.78 7.04 16.04
CA ILE A 19 -5.21 7.25 16.34
C ILE A 19 -5.45 7.08 17.84
N LEU A 20 -4.93 6.00 18.44
CA LEU A 20 -5.06 5.72 19.87
C LEU A 20 -4.48 6.86 20.72
N ALA A 21 -3.27 7.33 20.41
CA ALA A 21 -2.64 8.45 21.10
C ALA A 21 -3.42 9.77 20.94
N SER A 22 -3.95 10.01 19.73
CA SER A 22 -4.76 11.21 19.45
C SER A 22 -6.07 11.19 20.25
N LEU A 23 -6.76 10.05 20.29
CA LEU A 23 -8.00 9.89 21.07
C LEU A 23 -7.75 9.99 22.58
N ARG A 24 -6.63 9.46 23.08
CA ARG A 24 -6.21 9.66 24.49
C ARG A 24 -5.98 11.14 24.81
N ASN A 25 -5.45 11.92 23.86
CA ASN A 25 -5.30 13.37 24.05
C ASN A 25 -6.64 14.10 24.00
N VAL A 26 -7.56 13.70 23.10
CA VAL A 26 -8.94 14.22 23.07
C VAL A 26 -9.63 13.97 24.41
N ARG A 27 -9.51 12.75 24.95
CA ARG A 27 -10.02 12.37 26.27
C ARG A 27 -9.48 13.29 27.37
N ALA A 28 -8.16 13.49 27.42
CA ALA A 28 -7.52 14.35 28.41
C ALA A 28 -8.00 15.81 28.29
N ASN A 29 -8.22 16.30 27.06
CA ASN A 29 -8.73 17.64 26.81
C ASN A 29 -10.21 17.76 27.23
N LEU A 30 -11.04 16.75 26.96
CA LEU A 30 -12.45 16.74 27.37
C LEU A 30 -12.57 16.82 28.90
N ILE A 31 -11.80 16.01 29.63
CA ILE A 31 -11.76 16.05 31.11
C ILE A 31 -11.37 17.44 31.61
N ALA A 32 -10.35 18.06 31.00
CA ALA A 32 -9.86 19.38 31.42
C ALA A 32 -10.83 20.54 31.09
N ILE A 33 -11.57 20.44 29.97
CA ILE A 33 -12.56 21.44 29.54
C ILE A 33 -13.84 21.32 30.38
N ALA A 34 -14.29 20.09 30.63
CA ALA A 34 -15.55 19.85 31.34
C ALA A 34 -15.37 19.75 32.87
N ASN A 35 -14.15 19.93 33.40
CA ASN A 35 -13.82 19.78 34.81
C ASN A 35 -14.29 18.44 35.42
N LEU A 36 -14.22 17.38 34.63
CA LEU A 36 -14.66 16.05 35.06
C LEU A 36 -13.64 15.42 35.99
N SER A 37 -14.10 14.57 36.90
CA SER A 37 -13.21 13.74 37.71
C SER A 37 -12.65 12.62 36.83
N PRO A 38 -11.31 12.45 36.74
CA PRO A 38 -10.75 11.31 36.03
C PRO A 38 -11.18 10.03 36.73
N ASN A 39 -11.95 9.18 36.05
CA ASN A 39 -12.32 7.87 36.58
C ASN A 39 -11.05 7.01 36.65
N GLU A 40 -10.55 6.73 37.87
CA GLU A 40 -9.29 5.98 38.08
C GLU A 40 -9.43 4.47 37.77
N SER A 41 -10.64 3.99 37.48
CA SER A 41 -10.89 2.56 37.31
C SER A 41 -10.39 1.94 36.00
N HIS A 42 -10.10 2.72 34.96
CA HIS A 42 -9.89 2.12 33.63
C HIS A 42 -8.51 2.25 33.00
N HIS A 43 -7.63 3.19 33.35
CA HIS A 43 -6.39 3.36 32.59
C HIS A 43 -5.20 3.89 33.38
N ARG A 44 -4.00 3.63 32.82
CA ARG A 44 -2.70 4.12 33.31
C ARG A 44 -2.78 5.59 33.76
N PRO A 45 -2.04 5.98 34.82
CA PRO A 45 -2.08 7.33 35.36
C PRO A 45 -1.72 8.34 34.28
N VAL A 46 -2.74 8.99 33.71
CA VAL A 46 -2.54 10.18 32.89
C VAL A 46 -2.07 11.26 33.84
N ALA A 47 -1.01 11.98 33.47
CA ALA A 47 -0.53 13.12 34.24
C ALA A 47 -1.72 14.05 34.54
N LYS A 48 -2.04 14.24 35.84
CA LYS A 48 -3.14 15.11 36.28
C LYS A 48 -2.86 16.51 35.74
N ARG A 49 -3.59 16.91 34.70
CA ARG A 49 -3.55 18.29 34.20
C ARG A 49 -4.41 19.14 35.13
N PRO A 50 -3.95 20.35 35.50
CA PRO A 50 -4.78 21.28 36.26
C PRO A 50 -6.05 21.62 35.46
N PRO A 51 -7.19 21.85 36.13
CA PRO A 51 -8.40 22.30 35.47
C PRO A 51 -8.15 23.60 34.71
N LEU A 52 -8.69 23.72 33.50
CA LEU A 52 -8.50 24.90 32.64
C LEU A 52 -9.24 26.13 33.18
N HIS A 53 -10.31 25.92 33.96
CA HIS A 53 -11.06 26.97 34.62
C HIS A 53 -11.73 26.44 35.90
N ASN A 54 -12.13 27.34 36.80
CA ASN A 54 -12.90 26.99 38.01
C ASN A 54 -14.39 27.35 37.91
N ILE A 55 -14.89 27.62 36.69
CA ILE A 55 -16.30 27.91 36.46
C ILE A 55 -17.10 26.61 36.49
N SER A 56 -18.16 26.57 37.30
CA SER A 56 -19.14 25.49 37.27
C SER A 56 -19.91 25.53 35.96
N LEU A 57 -19.84 24.44 35.20
CA LEU A 57 -20.62 24.31 33.98
C LEU A 57 -22.07 23.97 34.33
N PRO A 58 -23.04 24.32 33.45
CA PRO A 58 -24.41 23.85 33.57
C PRO A 58 -24.51 22.31 33.65
N ASP A 59 -25.49 21.81 34.39
CA ASP A 59 -25.66 20.36 34.63
C ASP A 59 -25.88 19.57 33.32
N ASP A 60 -26.59 20.15 32.35
CA ASP A 60 -26.82 19.56 31.03
C ASP A 60 -25.53 19.42 30.22
N VAL A 61 -24.65 20.42 30.28
CA VAL A 61 -23.33 20.39 29.63
C VAL A 61 -22.43 19.35 30.30
N THR A 62 -22.45 19.30 31.64
CA THR A 62 -21.66 18.35 32.43
C THR A 62 -22.10 16.91 32.12
N GLN A 63 -23.41 16.65 32.11
CA GLN A 63 -23.96 15.34 31.76
C GLN A 63 -23.58 14.92 30.33
N CYS A 64 -23.72 15.82 29.36
CA CYS A 64 -23.32 15.55 27.97
C CYS A 64 -21.83 15.22 27.86
N ALA A 65 -20.98 15.91 28.62
CA ALA A 65 -19.54 15.64 28.66
C ALA A 65 -19.21 14.29 29.30
N GLU A 66 -19.92 13.90 30.37
CA GLU A 66 -19.78 12.57 31.00
C GLU A 66 -20.21 11.44 30.06
N ASP A 67 -21.36 11.59 29.38
CA ASP A 67 -21.85 10.62 28.40
C ASP A 67 -20.85 10.48 27.24
N THR A 68 -20.32 11.61 26.75
CA THR A 68 -19.29 11.62 25.68
C THR A 68 -18.00 10.96 26.14
N LEU A 69 -17.58 11.19 27.38
CA LEU A 69 -16.38 10.59 27.95
C LEU A 69 -16.54 9.07 28.09
N SER A 70 -17.72 8.60 28.50
CA SER A 70 -18.06 7.18 28.59
C SER A 70 -17.99 6.48 27.23
N GLU A 71 -18.58 7.07 26.20
CA GLU A 71 -18.50 6.57 24.82
C GLU A 71 -17.06 6.54 24.30
N LEU A 72 -16.28 7.59 24.60
CA LEU A 72 -14.87 7.66 24.22
C LEU A 72 -14.02 6.61 24.95
N ASP A 73 -14.27 6.37 26.23
CA ASP A 73 -13.60 5.34 27.03
C ASP A 73 -13.91 3.95 26.48
N TRP A 74 -15.18 3.69 26.14
CA TRP A 74 -15.57 2.46 25.46
C TRP A 74 -14.85 2.30 24.11
N CYS A 75 -14.74 3.36 23.30
CA CYS A 75 -14.02 3.33 22.03
C CYS A 75 -12.53 3.04 22.21
N LEU A 76 -11.89 3.65 23.22
CA LEU A 76 -10.49 3.42 23.55
C LEU A 76 -10.26 1.96 23.96
N ASP A 77 -11.14 1.39 24.79
CA ASP A 77 -11.08 -0.02 25.18
C ASP A 77 -11.21 -0.95 23.97
N GLN A 78 -12.18 -0.69 23.06
CA GLN A 78 -12.30 -1.47 21.83
C GLN A 78 -11.03 -1.38 20.98
N LEU A 79 -10.43 -0.20 20.84
CA LEU A 79 -9.19 -0.03 20.08
C LEU A 79 -8.00 -0.76 20.72
N GLU A 80 -7.93 -0.86 22.04
CA GLU A 80 -6.87 -1.62 22.70
C GLU A 80 -7.02 -3.13 22.49
N THR A 81 -8.26 -3.66 22.46
CA THR A 81 -8.49 -5.10 22.18
C THR A 81 -8.07 -5.51 20.77
N ILE A 82 -8.04 -4.58 19.81
CA ILE A 82 -7.72 -4.85 18.39
C ILE A 82 -6.21 -5.10 18.16
N GLN A 83 -5.37 -5.17 19.20
CA GLN A 83 -3.91 -5.37 19.11
C GLN A 83 -3.23 -4.35 18.19
N THR A 84 -3.59 -3.08 18.34
CA THR A 84 -3.14 -1.93 17.52
C THR A 84 -1.62 -1.70 17.47
N HIS A 85 -0.86 -2.42 18.31
CA HIS A 85 0.60 -2.47 18.29
C HIS A 85 1.18 -3.33 17.15
N ARG A 86 0.41 -4.24 16.54
CA ARG A 86 0.90 -5.04 15.41
C ARG A 86 0.92 -4.23 14.12
N SER A 87 1.86 -4.54 13.24
CA SER A 87 1.94 -3.89 11.94
C SER A 87 0.71 -4.24 11.07
N VAL A 88 0.30 -3.31 10.20
CA VAL A 88 -0.82 -3.54 9.27
C VAL A 88 -0.52 -4.73 8.35
N SER A 89 0.73 -4.90 7.94
CA SER A 89 1.20 -6.05 7.17
C SER A 89 1.03 -7.36 7.95
N GLU A 90 1.43 -7.42 9.22
CA GLU A 90 1.27 -8.61 10.05
C GLU A 90 -0.21 -8.94 10.29
N MET A 91 -1.06 -7.94 10.52
CA MET A 91 -2.51 -8.15 10.65
C MET A 91 -3.12 -8.67 9.34
N ALA A 92 -2.69 -8.14 8.20
CA ALA A 92 -3.13 -8.58 6.88
C ALA A 92 -2.68 -10.02 6.61
N SER A 93 -1.41 -10.37 6.88
CA SER A 93 -0.88 -11.72 6.76
C SER A 93 -1.61 -12.70 7.67
N ASN A 94 -1.89 -12.33 8.93
CA ASN A 94 -2.66 -13.17 9.85
C ASN A 94 -4.10 -13.39 9.40
N LYS A 95 -4.77 -12.36 8.85
CA LYS A 95 -6.11 -12.50 8.27
C LYS A 95 -6.09 -13.36 7.02
N PHE A 96 -5.11 -13.15 6.14
CA PHE A 96 -4.92 -13.95 4.93
C PHE A 96 -4.69 -15.41 5.30
N ARG A 97 -3.81 -15.69 6.27
CA ARG A 97 -3.57 -17.02 6.83
C ARG A 97 -4.84 -17.69 7.36
N LYS A 98 -5.61 -16.99 8.21
CA LYS A 98 -6.88 -17.52 8.74
C LYS A 98 -7.90 -17.78 7.65
N MET A 99 -8.00 -16.89 6.67
CA MET A 99 -8.91 -17.03 5.53
C MET A 99 -8.49 -18.22 4.65
N LEU A 100 -7.19 -18.32 4.33
CA LEU A 100 -6.62 -19.40 3.54
C LEU A 100 -6.85 -20.75 4.23
N ASN A 101 -6.56 -20.85 5.53
CA ASN A 101 -6.82 -22.07 6.32
C ASN A 101 -8.31 -22.45 6.31
N LYS A 102 -9.23 -21.49 6.41
CA LYS A 102 -10.67 -21.75 6.40
C LYS A 102 -11.17 -22.23 5.02
N GLU A 103 -10.73 -21.60 3.94
CA GLU A 103 -11.14 -22.01 2.59
C GLU A 103 -10.51 -23.37 2.21
N LEU A 104 -9.25 -23.58 2.61
CA LEU A 104 -8.56 -24.83 2.35
C LEU A 104 -9.02 -25.98 3.24
N SER A 105 -9.53 -25.73 4.47
CA SER A 105 -10.13 -26.79 5.28
C SER A 105 -11.39 -27.34 4.61
N HIS A 106 -12.25 -26.47 4.06
CA HIS A 106 -13.42 -26.89 3.28
C HIS A 106 -13.03 -27.69 2.03
N PHE A 107 -11.92 -27.32 1.38
CA PHE A 107 -11.41 -28.06 0.23
C PHE A 107 -10.77 -29.41 0.62
N ALA A 108 -10.02 -29.45 1.72
CA ALA A 108 -9.33 -30.64 2.21
C ALA A 108 -10.29 -31.76 2.63
N GLU A 109 -11.47 -31.40 3.15
CA GLU A 109 -12.54 -32.35 3.51
C GLU A 109 -13.12 -33.10 2.30
N SER A 110 -12.99 -32.54 1.09
CA SER A 110 -13.60 -33.10 -0.12
C SER A 110 -12.90 -34.35 -0.65
N SER A 111 -11.58 -34.48 -0.45
CA SER A 111 -10.78 -35.57 -1.04
C SER A 111 -9.38 -35.64 -0.45
N LYS A 112 -8.76 -36.84 -0.51
CA LYS A 112 -7.34 -37.05 -0.18
C LYS A 112 -6.41 -36.16 -1.01
N SER A 113 -6.73 -35.95 -2.30
CA SER A 113 -6.01 -35.03 -3.17
C SER A 113 -6.18 -33.57 -2.70
N GLY A 114 -7.39 -33.20 -2.28
CA GLY A 114 -7.69 -31.90 -1.69
C GLY A 114 -6.85 -31.61 -0.45
N THR A 115 -6.61 -32.60 0.40
CA THR A 115 -5.73 -32.49 1.58
C THR A 115 -4.26 -32.25 1.18
N GLN A 116 -3.75 -32.94 0.16
CA GLN A 116 -2.37 -32.74 -0.29
C GLN A 116 -2.17 -31.35 -0.92
N ILE A 117 -3.15 -30.92 -1.73
CA ILE A 117 -3.14 -29.60 -2.37
C ILE A 117 -3.24 -28.49 -1.31
N SER A 118 -4.12 -28.64 -0.31
CA SER A 118 -4.24 -27.65 0.76
C SER A 118 -2.94 -27.51 1.55
N GLN A 119 -2.30 -28.63 1.92
CA GLN A 119 -1.02 -28.64 2.60
C GLN A 119 0.08 -27.99 1.75
N PHE A 120 0.13 -28.27 0.44
CA PHE A 120 1.08 -27.64 -0.46
C PHE A 120 0.87 -26.12 -0.54
N ILE A 121 -0.37 -25.65 -0.67
CA ILE A 121 -0.68 -24.21 -0.73
C ILE A 121 -0.32 -23.52 0.58
N ILE A 122 -0.66 -24.13 1.73
CA ILE A 122 -0.27 -23.61 3.05
C ILE A 122 1.25 -23.49 3.13
N HIS A 123 1.99 -24.55 2.83
CA HIS A 123 3.45 -24.55 2.90
C HIS A 123 4.10 -23.59 1.88
N THR A 124 3.45 -23.32 0.74
CA THR A 124 4.01 -22.43 -0.30
C THR A 124 3.81 -20.95 0.05
N TYR A 125 2.69 -20.60 0.68
CA TYR A 125 2.32 -19.19 0.93
C TYR A 125 2.45 -18.76 2.40
N MET A 126 2.67 -19.70 3.31
CA MET A 126 2.94 -19.42 4.71
C MET A 126 4.39 -19.77 4.98
N ASP A 127 5.20 -18.72 5.09
CA ASP A 127 6.62 -18.83 5.42
C ASP A 127 6.82 -19.48 6.79
N LYS A 128 7.94 -20.19 6.95
CA LYS A 128 8.21 -21.17 8.03
C LYS A 128 8.48 -20.57 9.43
N ASP A 129 7.81 -19.49 9.81
CA ASP A 129 8.09 -18.85 11.10
C ASP A 129 7.38 -19.48 12.32
N ASP A 130 6.72 -20.64 12.18
CA ASP A 130 6.10 -21.36 13.30
C ASP A 130 6.84 -22.67 13.61
N ASP A 131 8.14 -22.60 13.90
CA ASP A 131 8.90 -23.71 14.52
C ASP A 131 8.56 -23.88 16.02
N GLU A 132 7.59 -23.16 16.59
CA GLU A 132 7.28 -23.23 18.03
C GLU A 132 5.96 -23.89 18.42
N LEU A 133 5.24 -24.53 17.48
CA LEU A 133 4.00 -25.26 17.82
C LEU A 133 3.96 -26.64 17.14
N GLN A 134 4.92 -27.51 17.46
CA GLN A 134 4.73 -28.96 17.33
C GLN A 134 3.99 -29.52 18.55
N PRO A 135 2.79 -30.10 18.41
CA PRO A 135 2.34 -31.17 19.27
C PRO A 135 2.88 -32.49 18.70
N GLU A 136 3.69 -33.18 19.50
CA GLU A 136 4.22 -34.52 19.24
C GLU A 136 3.13 -35.53 18.88
N LEU A 137 3.07 -36.02 17.64
CA LEU A 137 2.39 -37.27 17.32
C LEU A 137 3.12 -38.05 16.21
N SER A 138 3.97 -38.96 16.68
CA SER A 138 4.22 -40.32 16.19
C SER A 138 4.40 -40.55 14.69
N SER A 139 5.66 -40.82 14.33
CA SER A 139 6.16 -41.69 13.26
C SER A 139 5.18 -42.72 12.67
N SER A 140 5.06 -42.76 11.35
CA SER A 140 4.89 -44.01 10.59
C SER A 140 5.42 -43.86 9.15
N GLU A 141 5.88 -45.00 8.65
CA GLU A 141 6.90 -45.25 7.62
C GLU A 141 6.64 -44.74 6.18
N PRO A 142 7.73 -44.56 5.38
CA PRO A 142 7.66 -44.29 3.95
C PRO A 142 7.43 -45.57 3.14
N LEU A 143 6.33 -45.63 2.38
CA LEU A 143 6.09 -46.72 1.43
C LEU A 143 6.56 -46.34 0.01
N ALA A 144 7.28 -47.30 -0.56
CA ALA A 144 8.02 -47.22 -1.80
C ALA A 144 7.14 -47.11 -3.06
N SER A 145 7.71 -46.39 -4.03
CA SER A 145 7.59 -46.51 -5.49
C SER A 145 6.58 -47.50 -6.07
N THR A 146 5.67 -47.00 -6.90
CA THR A 146 5.20 -47.76 -8.08
C THR A 146 5.02 -46.78 -9.24
N SER A 147 5.92 -46.89 -10.21
CA SER A 147 5.87 -46.22 -11.49
C SER A 147 4.94 -46.99 -12.43
N THR A 148 3.88 -46.36 -12.91
CA THR A 148 3.10 -46.82 -14.06
C THR A 148 2.99 -45.67 -15.07
N PRO A 149 3.51 -45.83 -16.30
CA PRO A 149 3.39 -44.83 -17.36
C PRO A 149 2.09 -45.09 -18.12
N VAL A 150 1.11 -44.19 -18.03
CA VAL A 150 -0.13 -44.29 -18.82
C VAL A 150 -0.52 -42.92 -19.36
N GLU A 151 -0.35 -42.82 -20.69
CA GLU A 151 -1.16 -42.13 -21.68
C GLU A 151 -1.32 -40.59 -21.61
N GLU A 152 -0.71 -39.98 -22.63
CA GLU A 152 -0.94 -38.64 -23.15
C GLU A 152 -2.43 -38.36 -23.35
N THR A 153 -3.07 -37.76 -22.35
CA THR A 153 -4.32 -37.03 -22.55
C THR A 153 -4.05 -35.57 -22.25
N THR A 154 -4.30 -34.74 -23.27
CA THR A 154 -4.16 -33.29 -23.34
C THR A 154 -5.05 -32.55 -22.32
N HIS A 155 -4.82 -32.79 -21.04
CA HIS A 155 -5.39 -32.02 -19.95
C HIS A 155 -4.59 -30.74 -19.80
N MET A 156 -4.93 -29.74 -20.63
CA MET A 156 -4.59 -28.35 -20.37
C MET A 156 -4.84 -28.05 -18.89
N SER A 157 -3.74 -27.72 -18.21
CA SER A 157 -3.62 -27.64 -16.76
C SER A 157 -4.75 -26.82 -16.10
N LEU A 158 -5.41 -27.43 -15.10
CA LEU A 158 -6.38 -26.75 -14.22
C LEU A 158 -5.81 -25.48 -13.56
N LEU A 159 -4.48 -25.35 -13.48
CA LEU A 159 -3.79 -24.16 -12.98
C LEU A 159 -4.16 -22.89 -13.77
N GLY A 160 -4.52 -23.02 -15.05
CA GLY A 160 -4.99 -21.92 -15.89
C GLY A 160 -6.30 -21.29 -15.39
N LYS A 161 -7.16 -22.03 -14.68
CA LYS A 161 -8.45 -21.49 -14.20
C LYS A 161 -8.33 -20.69 -12.90
N ALA A 162 -7.38 -21.03 -12.02
CA ALA A 162 -7.24 -20.35 -10.72
C ALA A 162 -6.70 -18.91 -10.88
N LYS A 163 -5.70 -18.70 -11.75
CA LYS A 163 -5.15 -17.36 -12.01
C LYS A 163 -6.20 -16.38 -12.57
N THR A 164 -7.19 -16.89 -13.33
CA THR A 164 -8.27 -16.07 -13.88
C THR A 164 -9.41 -15.81 -12.90
N ALA A 165 -9.56 -16.60 -11.82
CA ALA A 165 -10.71 -16.46 -10.93
C ALA A 165 -10.73 -15.10 -10.21
N ALA A 166 -9.56 -14.64 -9.73
CA ALA A 166 -9.45 -13.31 -9.11
C ALA A 166 -9.71 -12.19 -10.11
N MET A 167 -9.23 -12.31 -11.35
CA MET A 167 -9.45 -11.32 -12.40
C MET A 167 -10.90 -11.28 -12.91
N SER A 168 -11.59 -12.43 -12.98
CA SER A 168 -12.99 -12.50 -13.42
C SER A 168 -13.99 -11.84 -12.46
N ARG A 169 -13.57 -11.53 -11.22
CA ARG A 169 -14.41 -10.92 -10.19
C ARG A 169 -14.39 -9.38 -10.18
N ILE A 170 -13.68 -8.73 -11.11
CA ILE A 170 -13.79 -7.28 -11.26
C ILE A 170 -15.21 -6.96 -11.76
N SER A 171 -16.10 -6.68 -10.81
CA SER A 171 -17.50 -6.40 -11.09
C SER A 171 -17.61 -5.13 -11.94
N GLY A 172 -18.46 -5.18 -12.97
CA GLY A 172 -18.84 -3.99 -13.71
C GLY A 172 -17.85 -3.50 -14.78
N VAL A 173 -16.87 -4.31 -15.20
CA VAL A 173 -16.09 -4.00 -16.42
C VAL A 173 -17.01 -4.12 -17.64
N ARG A 174 -17.82 -3.09 -17.86
CA ARG A 174 -18.67 -2.97 -19.04
C ARG A 174 -17.77 -2.60 -20.20
N LYS A 175 -17.89 -3.31 -21.33
CA LYS A 175 -17.29 -2.89 -22.58
C LYS A 175 -18.02 -1.64 -23.08
N LEU A 176 -17.51 -0.43 -22.84
CA LEU A 176 -18.02 0.73 -23.60
C LEU A 176 -17.58 0.55 -25.05
N ARG A 177 -18.41 1.06 -25.96
CA ARG A 177 -18.02 1.19 -27.35
C ARG A 177 -16.96 2.28 -27.41
N SER A 178 -15.80 1.97 -27.98
CA SER A 178 -14.83 2.99 -28.37
C SER A 178 -15.56 4.08 -29.16
N PRO A 179 -15.38 5.37 -28.84
CA PRO A 179 -15.89 6.45 -29.66
C PRO A 179 -15.39 6.23 -31.09
N ARG A 180 -16.33 5.95 -32.01
CA ARG A 180 -15.99 5.68 -33.41
C ARG A 180 -15.44 6.97 -34.02
N GLY A 181 -14.15 6.98 -34.36
CA GLY A 181 -13.57 7.86 -35.38
C GLY A 181 -13.77 9.37 -35.20
N GLY A 182 -13.98 9.86 -33.98
CA GLY A 182 -14.11 11.29 -33.70
C GLY A 182 -12.75 11.98 -33.60
N HIS A 183 -12.72 13.28 -33.88
CA HIS A 183 -11.60 14.15 -33.51
C HIS A 183 -11.42 14.11 -31.99
N ILE A 184 -10.23 13.76 -31.52
CA ILE A 184 -9.94 13.67 -30.09
C ILE A 184 -9.74 15.09 -29.55
N PRO A 185 -10.48 15.50 -28.50
CA PRO A 185 -10.30 16.81 -27.89
C PRO A 185 -8.86 17.05 -27.41
N GLU A 186 -8.48 18.32 -27.26
CA GLU A 186 -7.11 18.73 -26.96
C GLU A 186 -6.51 18.05 -25.71
N TYR A 187 -7.33 17.89 -24.67
CA TYR A 187 -7.01 17.27 -23.37
C TYR A 187 -7.67 15.88 -23.22
N GLY A 188 -7.96 15.21 -24.33
CA GLY A 188 -8.60 13.89 -24.35
C GLY A 188 -10.12 13.92 -24.15
N ILE A 189 -10.67 14.92 -23.46
CA ILE A 189 -12.10 15.08 -23.18
C ILE A 189 -12.64 16.46 -23.59
N GLU A 190 -13.96 16.57 -23.73
CA GLU A 190 -14.62 17.85 -23.97
C GLU A 190 -14.85 18.62 -22.67
N GLY A 191 -13.97 19.59 -22.39
CA GLY A 191 -14.06 20.47 -21.22
C GLY A 191 -14.55 21.89 -21.53
N HIS A 192 -14.59 22.69 -20.49
CA HIS A 192 -14.69 24.15 -20.55
C HIS A 192 -13.41 24.75 -21.15
N LYS A 193 -13.50 25.91 -21.81
CA LYS A 193 -12.34 26.54 -22.47
C LYS A 193 -11.25 26.94 -21.48
N GLU A 194 -11.66 27.32 -20.29
CA GLU A 194 -10.81 27.70 -19.16
C GLU A 194 -9.94 26.54 -18.66
N LEU A 195 -10.27 25.29 -19.03
CA LEU A 195 -9.44 24.12 -18.71
C LEU A 195 -8.01 24.30 -19.24
N ALA A 196 -7.87 24.93 -20.41
CA ALA A 196 -6.57 25.20 -21.02
C ALA A 196 -5.64 26.01 -20.11
N VAL A 197 -6.18 26.96 -19.35
CA VAL A 197 -5.40 27.82 -18.45
C VAL A 197 -4.79 26.98 -17.32
N HIS A 198 -5.52 26.01 -16.79
CA HIS A 198 -4.99 25.13 -15.74
C HIS A 198 -4.10 24.02 -16.30
N MET A 199 -4.37 23.52 -17.51
CA MET A 199 -3.55 22.49 -18.14
C MET A 199 -2.14 22.98 -18.51
N GLN A 200 -1.97 24.29 -18.75
CA GLN A 200 -0.64 24.89 -18.96
C GLN A 200 0.23 24.88 -17.70
N MET A 201 -0.40 24.83 -16.53
CA MET A 201 0.27 24.88 -15.21
C MET A 201 0.53 23.47 -14.66
N LEU A 202 0.41 22.41 -15.47
CA LEU A 202 0.51 21.02 -15.00
C LEU A 202 1.87 20.67 -14.39
N ASP A 203 2.94 21.30 -14.89
CA ASP A 203 4.31 21.10 -14.38
C ASP A 203 4.66 22.12 -13.27
N GLU A 204 3.69 22.93 -12.83
CA GLU A 204 3.87 23.96 -11.79
C GLU A 204 3.21 23.55 -10.46
N TRP A 205 3.79 24.03 -9.36
CA TRP A 205 3.20 23.84 -8.03
C TRP A 205 1.90 24.65 -7.87
N GLY A 206 0.93 24.08 -7.17
CA GLY A 206 -0.32 24.77 -6.82
C GLY A 206 -1.44 24.64 -7.84
N LEU A 207 -1.35 23.67 -8.77
CA LEU A 207 -2.47 23.29 -9.62
C LEU A 207 -3.69 22.94 -8.77
N ASN A 208 -4.81 23.61 -9.01
CA ASN A 208 -6.07 23.29 -8.33
C ASN A 208 -6.76 22.13 -9.06
N ILE A 209 -6.51 20.91 -8.60
CA ILE A 209 -7.07 19.70 -9.21
C ILE A 209 -8.60 19.65 -9.18
N PHE A 210 -9.24 20.25 -8.16
CA PHE A 210 -10.70 20.35 -8.10
C PHE A 210 -11.24 21.25 -9.20
N LYS A 211 -10.56 22.36 -9.49
CA LYS A 211 -10.95 23.24 -10.59
C LYS A 211 -10.76 22.56 -11.94
N VAL A 212 -9.68 21.79 -12.11
CA VAL A 212 -9.49 20.91 -13.27
C VAL A 212 -10.62 19.90 -13.39
N HIS A 213 -11.05 19.28 -12.29
CA HIS A 213 -12.18 18.35 -12.26
C HIS A 213 -13.48 19.00 -12.74
N ASP A 214 -13.83 20.17 -12.21
CA ASP A 214 -15.02 20.90 -12.62
C ASP A 214 -14.96 21.29 -14.11
N LEU A 215 -13.83 21.86 -14.54
CA LEU A 215 -13.66 22.33 -15.92
C LEU A 215 -13.54 21.17 -16.94
N SER A 216 -13.17 19.98 -16.49
CA SER A 216 -13.19 18.74 -17.29
C SER A 216 -14.52 17.99 -17.20
N LYS A 217 -15.55 18.56 -16.55
CA LYS A 217 -16.88 17.95 -16.35
C LYS A 217 -16.82 16.61 -15.62
N GLY A 218 -15.95 16.51 -14.63
CA GLY A 218 -15.77 15.31 -13.83
C GLY A 218 -14.61 14.41 -14.29
N HIS A 219 -13.84 14.82 -15.30
CA HIS A 219 -12.83 13.98 -15.96
C HIS A 219 -11.38 14.41 -15.68
N ALA A 220 -11.07 14.73 -14.42
CA ALA A 220 -9.75 15.22 -14.02
C ALA A 220 -8.65 14.21 -14.33
N LEU A 221 -8.83 12.94 -13.94
CA LEU A 221 -7.82 11.90 -14.09
C LEU A 221 -7.53 11.66 -15.57
N THR A 222 -8.59 11.56 -16.37
CA THR A 222 -8.47 11.40 -17.82
C THR A 222 -7.72 12.58 -18.44
N SER A 223 -8.11 13.80 -18.12
CA SER A 223 -7.54 15.03 -18.69
C SER A 223 -6.07 15.20 -18.34
N VAL A 224 -5.74 15.06 -17.05
CA VAL A 224 -4.38 15.23 -16.52
C VAL A 224 -3.45 14.17 -17.09
N THR A 225 -3.83 12.90 -16.99
CA THR A 225 -2.98 11.79 -17.46
C THR A 225 -2.74 11.85 -18.96
N TYR A 226 -3.79 12.09 -19.75
CA TYR A 226 -3.66 12.24 -21.20
C TYR A 226 -2.71 13.40 -21.56
N THR A 227 -2.86 14.54 -20.90
CA THR A 227 -2.06 15.74 -21.18
C THR A 227 -0.59 15.53 -20.80
N ILE A 228 -0.30 14.88 -19.67
CA ILE A 228 1.08 14.53 -19.28
C ILE A 228 1.74 13.63 -20.32
N LEU A 229 1.06 12.55 -20.72
CA LEU A 229 1.59 11.62 -21.73
C LEU A 229 1.82 12.32 -23.07
N LYS A 230 0.94 13.26 -23.44
CA LYS A 230 1.03 14.05 -24.67
C LYS A 230 2.18 15.05 -24.62
N ASN A 231 2.29 15.84 -23.56
CA ASN A 231 3.32 16.86 -23.39
C ASN A 231 4.72 16.24 -23.34
N ARG A 232 4.84 15.05 -22.75
CA ARG A 232 6.08 14.25 -22.74
C ARG A 232 6.31 13.47 -24.05
N ASN A 233 5.49 13.71 -25.08
CA ASN A 233 5.56 13.10 -26.40
C ASN A 233 5.47 11.55 -26.39
N LEU A 234 4.96 10.95 -25.32
CA LEU A 234 4.95 9.50 -25.13
C LEU A 234 3.94 8.80 -26.04
N LEU A 235 2.83 9.47 -26.39
CA LEU A 235 1.88 8.90 -27.36
C LEU A 235 2.55 8.67 -28.72
N LYS A 236 3.38 9.61 -29.18
CA LYS A 236 4.07 9.49 -30.46
C LYS A 236 5.22 8.50 -30.37
N THR A 237 6.03 8.60 -29.32
CA THR A 237 7.20 7.73 -29.11
C THR A 237 6.84 6.26 -29.07
N PHE A 238 5.70 5.92 -28.46
CA PHE A 238 5.23 4.54 -28.31
C PHE A 238 4.02 4.19 -29.21
N GLU A 239 3.73 5.04 -30.20
CA GLU A 239 2.61 4.84 -31.15
C GLU A 239 1.26 4.54 -30.48
N ILE A 240 1.01 5.12 -29.30
CA ILE A 240 -0.20 4.88 -28.51
C ILE A 240 -1.38 5.55 -29.22
N PRO A 241 -2.42 4.78 -29.64
CA PRO A 241 -3.58 5.38 -30.27
C PRO A 241 -4.33 6.23 -29.25
N ALA A 242 -4.32 7.55 -29.45
CA ALA A 242 -4.88 8.52 -28.51
C ALA A 242 -6.34 8.19 -28.12
N GLY A 243 -7.16 7.72 -29.06
CA GLY A 243 -8.55 7.36 -28.79
C GLY A 243 -8.68 6.11 -27.91
N ALA A 244 -7.76 5.15 -28.05
CA ALA A 244 -7.71 3.98 -27.18
C ALA A 244 -7.28 4.37 -25.77
N LEU A 245 -6.27 5.24 -25.63
CA LEU A 245 -5.84 5.78 -24.34
C LEU A 245 -6.97 6.52 -23.64
N THR A 246 -7.64 7.46 -24.32
CA THR A 246 -8.79 8.19 -23.74
C THR A 246 -9.90 7.23 -23.31
N THR A 247 -10.23 6.23 -24.14
CA THR A 247 -11.25 5.23 -23.80
C THR A 247 -10.84 4.45 -22.54
N TYR A 248 -9.58 4.03 -22.45
CA TYR A 248 -9.05 3.35 -21.28
C TYR A 248 -9.10 4.22 -20.03
N LEU A 249 -8.63 5.47 -20.11
CA LEU A 249 -8.61 6.40 -18.98
C LEU A 249 -10.02 6.73 -18.48
N LEU A 250 -10.99 6.93 -19.38
CA LEU A 250 -12.41 7.12 -19.00
C LEU A 250 -12.97 5.89 -18.29
N HIS A 251 -12.62 4.68 -18.74
CA HIS A 251 -13.00 3.45 -18.05
C HIS A 251 -12.36 3.36 -16.66
N LEU A 252 -11.06 3.61 -16.58
CA LEU A 252 -10.32 3.59 -15.33
C LEU A 252 -10.92 4.59 -14.32
N GLU A 253 -11.16 5.82 -14.76
CA GLU A 253 -11.78 6.90 -13.98
C GLU A 253 -13.19 6.50 -13.48
N HIS A 254 -14.00 5.88 -14.32
CA HIS A 254 -15.33 5.38 -13.94
C HIS A 254 -15.28 4.22 -12.93
N HIS A 255 -14.17 3.49 -12.85
CA HIS A 255 -13.98 2.40 -11.90
C HIS A 255 -13.52 2.86 -10.51
N TYR A 256 -13.13 4.13 -10.34
CA TYR A 256 -12.98 4.71 -9.01
C TYR A 256 -14.34 4.83 -8.33
N ARG A 257 -14.38 4.55 -7.03
CA ARG A 257 -15.59 4.73 -6.22
C ARG A 257 -15.70 6.18 -5.75
N ASP A 258 -16.93 6.61 -5.51
CA ASP A 258 -17.25 7.93 -4.94
C ASP A 258 -16.96 7.96 -3.43
N ASN A 259 -15.67 7.86 -3.10
CA ASN A 259 -15.18 7.96 -1.73
C ASN A 259 -14.78 9.41 -1.43
N PRO A 260 -14.92 9.89 -0.18
CA PRO A 260 -14.40 11.20 0.22
C PRO A 260 -12.88 11.37 0.02
N TYR A 261 -12.13 10.27 0.07
CA TYR A 261 -10.69 10.17 -0.19
C TYR A 261 -10.38 8.87 -0.96
N HIS A 262 -9.25 8.79 -1.68
CA HIS A 262 -8.94 7.70 -2.62
C HIS A 262 -9.97 7.54 -3.76
N ASN A 263 -10.28 8.66 -4.40
CA ASN A 263 -11.11 8.72 -5.58
C ASN A 263 -10.27 9.13 -6.81
N GLN A 264 -10.92 9.24 -7.95
CA GLN A 264 -10.35 9.72 -9.21
C GLN A 264 -9.66 11.09 -9.15
N ILE A 265 -10.17 12.05 -8.35
CA ILE A 265 -9.58 13.39 -8.20
C ILE A 265 -8.25 13.24 -7.47
N HIS A 266 -8.23 12.47 -6.39
CA HIS A 266 -6.99 12.17 -5.68
C HIS A 266 -5.98 11.45 -6.58
N ALA A 267 -6.43 10.51 -7.41
CA ALA A 267 -5.56 9.85 -8.38
C ALA A 267 -5.01 10.83 -9.44
N ALA A 268 -5.82 11.79 -9.88
CA ALA A 268 -5.39 12.83 -10.82
C ALA A 268 -4.38 13.81 -10.20
N ASP A 269 -4.46 14.04 -8.89
CA ASP A 269 -3.53 14.86 -8.12
C ASP A 269 -2.19 14.14 -7.85
N ASN A 270 -2.23 12.80 -7.77
CA ASN A 270 -1.05 11.94 -7.59
C ASN A 270 -0.28 11.72 -8.90
N VAL A 271 0.08 12.80 -9.59
CA VAL A 271 1.12 12.74 -10.62
C VAL A 271 2.45 12.42 -9.94
N PHE A 272 3.34 11.66 -10.59
CA PHE A 272 4.68 11.36 -10.06
C PHE A 272 5.33 12.64 -9.51
N SER A 273 5.53 12.66 -8.19
CA SER A 273 6.24 13.72 -7.51
C SER A 273 7.68 13.80 -8.01
N GLU A 274 8.28 14.99 -7.90
CA GLU A 274 9.71 15.18 -8.22
C GLU A 274 10.62 14.18 -7.49
N LEU A 275 10.22 13.75 -6.28
CA LEU A 275 10.95 12.74 -5.51
C LEU A 275 10.81 11.33 -6.12
N GLU A 276 9.65 10.98 -6.66
CA GLU A 276 9.44 9.71 -7.38
C GLU A 276 10.18 9.70 -8.71
N ILE A 277 10.23 10.83 -9.42
CA ILE A 277 11.04 10.96 -10.64
C ILE A 277 12.52 10.82 -10.30
N LEU A 278 13.00 11.51 -9.26
CA LEU A 278 14.37 11.37 -8.77
C LEU A 278 14.68 9.91 -8.39
N ALA A 279 13.76 9.23 -7.70
CA ALA A 279 13.90 7.82 -7.32
C ALA A 279 13.94 6.90 -8.54
N ALA A 280 13.10 7.13 -9.55
CA ALA A 280 13.09 6.35 -10.79
C ALA A 280 14.38 6.53 -11.61
N LEU A 281 14.87 7.76 -11.72
CA LEU A 281 16.14 8.05 -12.39
C LEU A 281 17.33 7.44 -11.65
N PHE A 282 17.36 7.58 -10.31
CA PHE A 282 18.39 6.95 -9.49
C PHE A 282 18.34 5.43 -9.63
N ALA A 283 17.16 4.81 -9.52
CA ALA A 283 16.96 3.36 -9.68
C ALA A 283 17.48 2.86 -11.04
N GLY A 284 17.22 3.59 -12.13
CA GLY A 284 17.76 3.25 -13.45
C GLY A 284 19.29 3.39 -13.53
N ALA A 285 19.86 4.42 -12.91
CA ALA A 285 21.31 4.64 -12.91
C ALA A 285 22.08 3.57 -12.13
N ILE A 286 21.47 2.97 -11.11
CA ILE A 286 22.10 1.96 -10.26
C ILE A 286 21.79 0.51 -10.69
N HIS A 287 21.07 0.30 -11.80
CA HIS A 287 20.46 -1.01 -12.13
C HIS A 287 21.43 -2.20 -12.30
N ASP A 288 22.69 -1.92 -12.64
CA ASP A 288 23.74 -2.93 -12.83
C ASP A 288 25.02 -2.58 -12.04
N VAL A 289 24.91 -1.72 -11.02
CA VAL A 289 26.11 -1.28 -10.27
C VAL A 289 26.78 -2.46 -9.58
N ASP A 290 28.06 -2.71 -9.87
CA ASP A 290 28.81 -3.86 -9.35
C ASP A 290 28.24 -5.24 -9.76
N HIS A 291 27.60 -5.32 -10.95
CA HIS A 291 27.16 -6.61 -11.50
C HIS A 291 28.35 -7.53 -11.84
N PRO A 292 28.42 -8.76 -11.30
CA PRO A 292 29.60 -9.64 -11.41
C PRO A 292 29.71 -10.37 -12.77
N GLY A 293 28.72 -10.18 -13.66
CA GLY A 293 28.65 -10.83 -14.98
C GLY A 293 28.00 -12.22 -14.96
N PHE A 294 27.38 -12.60 -13.84
CA PHE A 294 26.66 -13.86 -13.67
C PHE A 294 25.20 -13.59 -13.29
N THR A 295 24.31 -14.53 -13.61
CA THR A 295 22.90 -14.45 -13.22
C THR A 295 22.69 -14.85 -11.75
N ASN A 296 21.57 -14.42 -11.15
CA ASN A 296 21.13 -14.86 -9.82
C ASN A 296 21.19 -16.40 -9.67
N GLN A 297 20.70 -17.14 -10.66
CA GLN A 297 20.71 -18.62 -10.62
C GLN A 297 22.12 -19.21 -10.54
N PHE A 298 23.09 -18.64 -11.27
CA PHE A 298 24.48 -19.10 -11.17
C PHE A 298 25.06 -18.81 -9.79
N LEU A 299 24.83 -17.60 -9.26
CA LEU A 299 25.29 -17.19 -7.94
C LEU A 299 24.75 -18.11 -6.83
N ILE A 300 23.46 -18.46 -6.89
CA ILE A 300 22.81 -19.40 -5.98
C ILE A 300 23.40 -20.81 -6.12
N ASN A 301 23.44 -21.35 -7.34
CA ASN A 301 23.95 -22.70 -7.59
C ASN A 301 25.43 -22.87 -7.19
N SER A 302 26.22 -21.80 -7.30
CA SER A 302 27.62 -21.77 -6.92
C SER A 302 27.85 -21.54 -5.42
N ASN A 303 26.79 -21.31 -4.63
CA ASN A 303 26.87 -20.85 -3.23
C ASN A 303 27.81 -19.64 -3.09
N SER A 304 27.66 -18.66 -3.98
CA SER A 304 28.46 -17.44 -3.93
C SER A 304 28.23 -16.67 -2.63
N GLU A 305 29.20 -15.86 -2.22
CA GLU A 305 29.07 -15.03 -1.01
C GLU A 305 27.87 -14.08 -1.07
N LEU A 306 27.55 -13.53 -2.24
CA LEU A 306 26.36 -12.70 -2.43
C LEU A 306 25.07 -13.49 -2.22
N ALA A 307 25.00 -14.71 -2.76
CA ALA A 307 23.84 -15.57 -2.61
C ALA A 307 23.61 -15.94 -1.13
N ILE A 308 24.68 -16.28 -0.41
CA ILE A 308 24.64 -16.51 1.03
C ILE A 308 24.23 -15.24 1.79
N MET A 309 24.78 -14.07 1.44
CA MET A 309 24.50 -12.80 2.10
C MET A 309 23.03 -12.39 2.00
N TYR A 310 22.42 -12.61 0.82
CA TYR A 310 21.03 -12.25 0.55
C TYR A 310 20.08 -13.44 0.67
N ASN A 311 20.54 -14.57 1.19
CA ASN A 311 19.78 -15.82 1.38
C ASN A 311 19.00 -16.23 0.12
N ASP A 312 19.68 -16.21 -1.03
CA ASP A 312 19.17 -16.58 -2.35
C ASP A 312 18.01 -15.71 -2.90
N GLU A 313 17.55 -14.70 -2.15
CA GLU A 313 16.43 -13.84 -2.55
C GLU A 313 16.93 -12.60 -3.29
N SER A 314 16.51 -12.41 -4.56
CA SER A 314 16.81 -11.19 -5.35
C SER A 314 18.27 -10.71 -5.20
N VAL A 315 19.22 -11.65 -5.34
CA VAL A 315 20.61 -11.49 -4.89
C VAL A 315 21.29 -10.26 -5.50
N LEU A 316 21.23 -10.14 -6.83
CA LEU A 316 21.82 -9.01 -7.57
C LEU A 316 21.07 -7.70 -7.28
N GLU A 317 19.75 -7.74 -7.23
CA GLU A 317 18.92 -6.56 -7.00
C GLU A 317 19.20 -5.94 -5.63
N GLN A 318 19.29 -6.78 -4.59
CA GLN A 318 19.67 -6.34 -3.26
C GLN A 318 21.12 -5.85 -3.20
N HIS A 319 22.03 -6.48 -3.95
CA HIS A 319 23.43 -6.07 -4.06
C HIS A 319 23.57 -4.68 -4.67
N HIS A 320 22.94 -4.44 -5.82
CA HIS A 320 22.96 -3.16 -6.52
C HIS A 320 22.42 -2.02 -5.63
N LEU A 321 21.30 -2.26 -4.94
CA LEU A 321 20.75 -1.32 -3.96
C LEU A 321 21.73 -1.08 -2.80
N ALA A 322 22.32 -2.14 -2.23
CA ALA A 322 23.23 -2.03 -1.11
C ALA A 322 24.48 -1.21 -1.47
N VAL A 323 25.11 -1.47 -2.61
CA VAL A 323 26.26 -0.72 -3.12
C VAL A 323 25.90 0.75 -3.33
N ALA A 324 24.82 1.03 -4.06
CA ALA A 324 24.39 2.40 -4.34
C ALA A 324 24.10 3.21 -3.07
N PHE A 325 23.37 2.64 -2.11
CA PHE A 325 23.08 3.31 -0.85
C PHE A 325 24.28 3.36 0.09
N LYS A 326 25.26 2.46 -0.06
CA LYS A 326 26.53 2.54 0.65
C LYS A 326 27.37 3.72 0.15
N LEU A 327 27.42 3.94 -1.17
CA LEU A 327 28.11 5.10 -1.76
C LEU A 327 27.51 6.43 -1.26
N LEU A 328 26.18 6.50 -1.13
CA LEU A 328 25.49 7.67 -0.55
C LEU A 328 25.83 7.97 0.92
N GLN A 329 26.51 7.07 1.64
CA GLN A 329 26.96 7.34 3.01
C GLN A 329 28.24 8.19 3.06
N ASP A 330 29.00 8.27 1.96
CA ASP A 330 30.11 9.20 1.86
C ASP A 330 29.56 10.62 1.67
N SER A 331 29.96 11.54 2.56
CA SER A 331 29.53 12.94 2.51
C SER A 331 29.84 13.64 1.19
N ASN A 332 30.88 13.21 0.46
CA ASN A 332 31.23 13.77 -0.85
C ASN A 332 30.34 13.23 -1.99
N CYS A 333 29.67 12.11 -1.77
CA CYS A 333 28.76 11.48 -2.73
C CYS A 333 27.28 11.70 -2.39
N ASP A 334 26.98 12.16 -1.17
CA ASP A 334 25.61 12.35 -0.67
C ASP A 334 24.92 13.58 -1.28
N PHE A 335 24.51 13.46 -2.55
CA PHE A 335 23.74 14.49 -3.24
C PHE A 335 22.32 14.68 -2.67
N LEU A 336 21.89 13.85 -1.72
CA LEU A 336 20.60 13.95 -1.05
C LEU A 336 20.68 14.82 0.23
N ILE A 337 21.82 15.48 0.52
CA ILE A 337 22.08 16.22 1.77
C ILE A 337 21.03 17.29 2.11
N ALA A 338 20.43 17.92 1.10
CA ALA A 338 19.39 18.92 1.30
C ALA A 338 18.00 18.33 1.62
N LEU A 339 17.80 17.03 1.43
CA LEU A 339 16.52 16.39 1.69
C LEU A 339 16.29 16.18 3.20
N THR A 340 15.06 16.43 3.64
CA THR A 340 14.64 16.10 5.00
C THR A 340 14.72 14.59 5.25
N LYS A 341 14.81 14.19 6.54
CA LYS A 341 14.81 12.78 6.93
C LYS A 341 13.62 11.99 6.35
N LYS A 342 12.42 12.58 6.33
CA LYS A 342 11.22 11.95 5.75
C LYS A 342 11.35 11.75 4.24
N GLN A 343 11.84 12.76 3.51
CA GLN A 343 12.07 12.65 2.07
C GLN A 343 13.12 11.60 1.75
N ARG A 344 14.22 11.51 2.51
CA ARG A 344 15.23 10.46 2.32
C ARG A 344 14.66 9.06 2.54
N GLN A 345 13.85 8.87 3.58
CA GLN A 345 13.18 7.59 3.84
C GLN A 345 12.21 7.22 2.71
N LEU A 346 11.43 8.19 2.23
CA LEU A 346 10.52 7.97 1.11
C LEU A 346 11.28 7.68 -0.19
N PHE A 347 12.32 8.45 -0.51
CA PHE A 347 13.19 8.22 -1.66
C PHE A 347 13.79 6.81 -1.65
N ARG A 348 14.35 6.39 -0.51
CA ARG A 348 14.90 5.04 -0.33
C ARG A 348 13.83 3.98 -0.55
N ARG A 349 12.65 4.16 0.05
CA ARG A 349 11.52 3.24 -0.13
C ARG A 349 11.09 3.14 -1.60
N LEU A 350 10.87 4.27 -2.27
CA LEU A 350 10.49 4.32 -3.67
C LEU A 350 11.52 3.62 -4.56
N THR A 351 12.81 3.87 -4.33
CA THR A 351 13.90 3.22 -5.06
C THR A 351 13.86 1.70 -4.85
N ILE A 352 13.70 1.22 -3.62
CA ILE A 352 13.62 -0.22 -3.33
C ILE A 352 12.37 -0.84 -3.95
N ASP A 353 11.23 -0.16 -3.87
CA ASP A 353 9.95 -0.65 -4.39
C ASP A 353 9.99 -0.79 -5.93
N LEU A 354 10.72 0.07 -6.64
CA LEU A 354 10.94 -0.04 -8.10
C LEU A 354 11.73 -1.29 -8.50
N TRP A 355 12.58 -1.80 -7.62
CA TRP A 355 13.42 -2.99 -7.83
C TRP A 355 12.76 -4.29 -7.38
N ARG A 356 11.77 -4.21 -6.49
CA ARG A 356 10.97 -5.36 -6.05
C ARG A 356 9.87 -5.76 -7.03
N LEU A 357 9.79 -5.11 -8.19
CA LEU A 357 8.88 -5.54 -9.26
C LEU A 357 9.52 -6.75 -9.96
N PRO A 358 8.94 -7.96 -9.81
CA PRO A 358 9.51 -9.22 -10.28
C PRO A 358 9.58 -9.37 -11.81
#